data_AF-A0A9P5MZZ6-F1
#
_entry.id   AF-A0A9P5MZZ6-F1
#
_cell.length_a   1.000
_cell.length_b   1.000
_cell.length_c   1.000
_cell.angle_alpha   90.00
_cell.angle_beta   90.00
_cell.angle_gamma   90.00
#
_symmetry.space_group_name_H-M   'P 1'
#
loop_
_entity.id
_entity.type
_entity.pdbx_description
1 polymer ?
#
loop_
_entity_poly.entity_id
_entity_poly.type
_entity_poly.pdbx_seq_one_letter_code
_entity_poly.pdbx_strand_id
1 'polypeptide(L)'
;KPCEKPKPYVWKPKVKIPQDPLTTSATKARPKRRQNLTLHNWLTVFAYMDSHPDMAQGQIVQHFADRIDGALTFTQPTLSCKIEKRLELEERAKATPNALSSKRPRIVTHPDVERATLLWFRHMEEQQETVTGPMLREKRKRFEDEFGVPENEQLTGDG
;
A
#
# COMPACT_ATOMS: atom_id res chain seq x y z
N LYS A 1 -38.16 10.42 30.61
CA LYS A 1 -37.29 9.83 31.66
C LYS A 1 -35.84 10.02 31.22
N PRO A 2 -35.00 10.79 31.93
CA PRO A 2 -33.60 10.96 31.55
C PRO A 2 -32.80 9.71 31.95
N CYS A 3 -31.92 9.25 31.07
CA CYS A 3 -31.07 8.08 31.31
C CYS A 3 -29.90 8.46 32.21
N GLU A 4 -29.76 7.80 33.38
CA GLU A 4 -28.60 7.99 34.25
C GLU A 4 -27.33 7.45 33.56
N LYS A 5 -26.24 8.22 33.64
CA LYS A 5 -24.93 7.81 33.09
C LYS A 5 -24.29 6.78 34.02
N PRO A 6 -23.72 5.68 33.50
CA PRO A 6 -23.02 4.71 34.33
C PRO A 6 -21.74 5.31 34.91
N LYS A 7 -21.38 4.87 36.13
CA LYS A 7 -20.18 5.33 36.85
C LYS A 7 -18.90 4.99 36.06
N PRO A 8 -17.82 5.80 36.18
CA PRO A 8 -16.56 5.55 35.50
C PRO A 8 -15.98 4.18 35.87
N TYR A 9 -15.57 3.41 34.86
CA TYR A 9 -14.96 2.10 35.03
C TYR A 9 -13.57 2.22 35.65
N VAL A 10 -13.39 1.69 36.86
CA VAL A 10 -12.08 1.63 37.54
C VAL A 10 -11.35 0.38 37.05
N TRP A 11 -10.27 0.58 36.29
CA TRP A 11 -9.42 -0.51 35.79
C TRP A 11 -8.61 -1.11 36.94
N LYS A 12 -8.78 -2.42 37.22
CA LYS A 12 -7.95 -3.15 38.18
C LYS A 12 -6.71 -3.72 37.47
N PRO A 13 -5.50 -3.58 38.05
CA PRO A 13 -4.31 -4.18 37.47
C PRO A 13 -4.40 -5.71 37.49
N LYS A 14 -4.07 -6.34 36.35
CA LYS A 14 -4.06 -7.80 36.19
C LYS A 14 -3.01 -8.43 37.11
N VAL A 15 -3.45 -9.30 38.01
CA VAL A 15 -2.57 -10.21 38.76
C VAL A 15 -1.98 -11.22 37.78
N LYS A 16 -0.65 -11.30 37.69
CA LYS A 16 0.06 -12.30 36.90
C LYS A 16 0.00 -13.63 37.66
N ILE A 17 -0.71 -14.61 37.11
CA ILE A 17 -0.68 -15.99 37.59
C ILE A 17 0.67 -16.60 37.14
N PRO A 18 1.47 -17.23 38.03
CA PRO A 18 2.69 -17.93 37.64
C PRO A 18 2.33 -19.10 36.72
N GLN A 19 2.92 -19.15 35.52
CA GLN A 19 2.84 -20.31 34.64
C GLN A 19 4.06 -21.20 34.90
N ASP A 20 3.83 -22.46 35.27
CA ASP A 20 4.87 -23.48 35.26
C ASP A 20 5.24 -23.82 33.79
N PRO A 21 6.53 -24.01 33.46
CA PRO A 21 6.94 -24.25 32.09
C PRO A 21 6.68 -25.70 31.68
N LEU A 22 5.60 -25.93 30.92
CA LEU A 22 5.49 -27.12 30.06
C LEU A 22 6.41 -26.91 28.85
N THR A 23 7.59 -27.52 28.87
CA THR A 23 8.53 -27.55 27.74
C THR A 23 7.88 -28.26 26.55
N THR A 24 7.33 -27.47 25.62
CA THR A 24 6.79 -27.94 24.34
C THR A 24 7.81 -27.62 23.26
N SER A 25 8.37 -28.64 22.62
CA SER A 25 9.34 -28.55 21.50
C SER A 25 8.72 -28.12 20.16
N ALA A 26 7.52 -27.54 20.18
CA ALA A 26 6.83 -27.10 18.97
C ALA A 26 7.56 -25.92 18.33
N THR A 27 8.28 -26.19 17.24
CA THR A 27 8.86 -25.15 16.39
C THR A 27 7.71 -24.37 15.76
N LYS A 28 7.50 -23.12 16.18
CA LYS A 28 6.49 -22.25 15.55
C LYS A 28 6.88 -22.06 14.09
N ALA A 29 6.05 -22.54 13.17
CA ALA A 29 6.17 -22.21 11.76
C ALA A 29 6.20 -20.68 11.63
N ARG A 30 7.19 -20.15 10.90
CA ARG A 30 7.31 -18.71 10.70
C ARG A 30 6.03 -18.23 10.02
N PRO A 31 5.35 -17.20 10.55
CA PRO A 31 4.12 -16.71 9.94
C PRO A 31 4.43 -16.26 8.51
N LYS A 32 3.67 -16.77 7.53
CA LYS A 32 3.76 -16.36 6.14
C LYS A 32 3.55 -14.84 6.10
N ARG A 33 4.54 -14.07 5.62
CA ARG A 33 4.44 -12.61 5.56
C ARG A 33 3.26 -12.24 4.67
N ARG A 34 2.34 -11.41 5.19
CA ARG A 34 1.19 -10.92 4.41
C ARG A 34 1.72 -10.11 3.23
N GLN A 35 1.37 -10.52 2.01
CA GLN A 35 1.71 -9.77 0.81
C GLN A 35 0.59 -8.77 0.52
N ASN A 36 0.96 -7.51 0.25
CA ASN A 36 -0.02 -6.53 -0.19
C ASN A 36 -0.49 -6.88 -1.59
N LEU A 37 -1.81 -6.88 -1.78
CA LEU A 37 -2.47 -7.06 -3.07
C LEU A 37 -2.21 -5.86 -3.99
N THR A 38 -2.13 -6.13 -5.29
CA THR A 38 -2.02 -5.10 -6.33
C THR A 38 -3.34 -4.38 -6.52
N LEU A 39 -3.31 -3.20 -7.14
CA LEU A 39 -4.51 -2.47 -7.51
C LEU A 39 -5.41 -3.31 -8.44
N HIS A 40 -4.81 -4.01 -9.41
CA HIS A 40 -5.52 -4.93 -10.28
C HIS A 40 -6.32 -5.97 -9.48
N ASN A 41 -5.69 -6.62 -8.50
CA ASN A 41 -6.36 -7.63 -7.68
C ASN A 41 -7.55 -7.04 -6.92
N TRP A 42 -7.43 -5.80 -6.41
CA TRP A 42 -8.55 -5.13 -5.74
C TRP A 42 -9.69 -4.81 -6.70
N LEU A 43 -9.41 -4.36 -7.92
CA LEU A 43 -10.44 -4.12 -8.94
C LEU A 43 -11.15 -5.43 -9.33
N THR A 44 -10.42 -6.53 -9.46
CA THR A 44 -11.00 -7.86 -9.72
C THR A 44 -11.92 -8.30 -8.57
N VAL A 45 -11.55 -8.01 -7.32
CA VAL A 45 -12.42 -8.28 -6.17
C VAL A 45 -13.69 -7.43 -6.23
N PHE A 46 -13.60 -6.14 -6.57
CA PHE A 46 -14.77 -5.27 -6.70
C PHE A 46 -15.70 -5.71 -7.84
N ALA A 47 -15.17 -6.07 -9.01
CA ALA A 47 -15.97 -6.59 -10.11
C ALA A 47 -16.69 -7.91 -9.73
N TYR A 48 -16.04 -8.75 -8.92
CA TYR A 48 -16.67 -9.96 -8.38
C TYR A 48 -17.79 -9.63 -7.39
N MET A 49 -17.62 -8.61 -6.55
CA MET A 49 -18.67 -8.14 -5.64
C MET A 49 -19.88 -7.60 -6.40
N ASP A 50 -19.65 -6.81 -7.45
CA ASP A 50 -20.75 -6.21 -8.24
C ASP A 50 -21.56 -7.26 -8.99
N SER A 51 -20.93 -8.37 -9.38
CA SER A 51 -21.61 -9.51 -10.01
C SER A 51 -22.33 -10.42 -9.01
N HIS A 52 -22.10 -10.27 -7.71
CA HIS A 52 -22.67 -11.12 -6.65
C HIS A 52 -23.18 -10.28 -5.47
N PRO A 53 -24.24 -9.47 -5.66
CA PRO A 53 -24.74 -8.56 -4.63
C PRO A 53 -25.28 -9.28 -3.38
N ASP A 54 -25.74 -10.52 -3.53
CA ASP A 54 -26.30 -11.32 -2.43
C ASP A 54 -25.22 -12.00 -1.55
N MET A 55 -23.95 -11.94 -1.97
CA MET A 55 -22.87 -12.64 -1.28
C MET A 55 -22.32 -11.81 -0.13
N ALA A 56 -22.23 -12.39 1.07
CA ALA A 56 -21.63 -11.72 2.21
C ALA A 56 -20.11 -11.53 2.01
N GLN A 57 -19.54 -10.45 2.57
CA GLN A 57 -18.09 -10.18 2.48
C GLN A 57 -17.23 -11.36 2.93
N GLY A 58 -17.64 -12.09 3.97
CA GLY A 58 -16.92 -13.27 4.45
C GLY A 58 -16.84 -14.38 3.40
N GLN A 59 -17.93 -14.59 2.64
CA GLN A 59 -17.99 -15.56 1.55
C GLN A 59 -17.12 -15.12 0.36
N ILE A 60 -17.08 -13.83 0.05
CA ILE A 60 -16.18 -13.27 -0.97
C ILE A 60 -14.73 -13.52 -0.60
N VAL A 61 -14.35 -13.24 0.65
CA VAL A 61 -12.99 -13.51 1.16
C VAL A 61 -12.65 -14.99 1.01
N GLN A 62 -13.57 -15.87 1.39
CA GLN A 62 -13.38 -17.33 1.29
C GLN A 62 -13.20 -17.77 -0.17
N HIS A 63 -14.05 -17.31 -1.09
CA HIS A 63 -13.96 -17.62 -2.52
C HIS A 63 -12.59 -17.25 -3.09
N PHE A 64 -12.02 -16.10 -2.72
CA PHE A 64 -10.70 -15.69 -3.20
C PHE A 64 -9.54 -16.40 -2.50
N ALA A 65 -9.73 -16.90 -1.28
CA ALA A 65 -8.74 -17.68 -0.55
C ALA A 65 -8.64 -19.13 -1.07
N ASP A 66 -9.77 -19.72 -1.49
CA ASP A 66 -9.87 -21.13 -1.91
C ASP A 66 -9.51 -21.36 -3.39
N ARG A 67 -9.23 -20.29 -4.15
CA ARG A 67 -8.78 -20.41 -5.55
C ARG A 67 -7.46 -21.16 -5.64
N ILE A 68 -7.41 -22.17 -6.50
CA ILE A 68 -6.21 -23.00 -6.73
C ILE A 68 -5.10 -22.17 -7.38
N ASP A 69 -5.46 -21.27 -8.30
CA ASP A 69 -4.53 -20.34 -8.94
C ASP A 69 -4.90 -18.89 -8.62
N GLY A 70 -3.87 -18.06 -8.36
CA GLY A 70 -4.05 -16.66 -8.02
C GLY A 70 -4.79 -16.40 -6.71
N ALA A 71 -4.67 -17.28 -5.72
CA ALA A 71 -5.29 -17.12 -4.40
C ALA A 71 -4.97 -15.73 -3.80
N LEU A 72 -6.02 -14.97 -3.48
CA LEU A 72 -5.89 -13.63 -2.90
C LEU A 72 -6.17 -13.71 -1.40
N THR A 73 -5.11 -13.62 -0.60
CA THR A 73 -5.23 -13.67 0.86
C THR A 73 -5.45 -12.26 1.43
N PHE A 74 -6.66 -11.99 1.89
CA PHE A 74 -7.00 -10.77 2.64
C PHE A 74 -8.07 -11.07 3.69
N THR A 75 -8.31 -10.15 4.60
CA THR A 75 -9.31 -10.31 5.66
C THR A 75 -10.55 -9.48 5.38
N GLN A 76 -11.70 -9.88 5.91
CA GLN A 76 -12.96 -9.12 5.83
C GLN A 76 -12.80 -7.62 6.20
N PRO A 77 -12.16 -7.22 7.32
CA PRO A 77 -11.99 -5.80 7.61
C PRO A 77 -11.11 -5.06 6.58
N THR A 78 -10.17 -5.76 5.94
CA THR A 78 -9.39 -5.18 4.85
C THR A 78 -10.27 -4.91 3.63
N LEU A 79 -11.17 -5.85 3.31
CA LEU A 79 -12.14 -5.66 2.23
C LEU A 79 -13.07 -4.48 2.52
N SER A 80 -13.59 -4.36 3.74
CA SER A 80 -14.42 -3.23 4.15
C SER A 80 -13.71 -1.88 3.99
N CYS A 81 -12.49 -1.76 4.51
CA CYS A 81 -11.67 -0.54 4.35
C CYS A 81 -11.37 -0.22 2.88
N LYS A 82 -11.27 -1.24 2.02
CA LYS A 82 -11.03 -1.06 0.59
C LYS A 82 -12.28 -0.60 -0.17
N ILE A 83 -13.46 -1.05 0.24
CA ILE A 83 -14.73 -0.58 -0.32
C ILE A 83 -14.93 0.90 -0.05
N GLU A 84 -14.60 1.38 1.15
CA GLU A 84 -14.65 2.82 1.48
C GLU A 84 -13.79 3.67 0.53
N LYS A 85 -12.66 3.12 0.07
CA LYS A 85 -11.70 3.79 -0.83
C LYS A 85 -11.84 3.37 -2.28
N ARG A 86 -12.96 2.76 -2.66
CA ARG A 86 -13.14 2.19 -4.00
C ARG A 86 -12.98 3.24 -5.10
N LEU A 87 -13.64 4.38 -4.93
CA LEU A 87 -13.63 5.47 -5.91
C LEU A 87 -12.21 5.99 -6.15
N GLU A 88 -11.44 6.23 -5.07
CA GLU A 88 -10.02 6.63 -5.16
C GLU A 88 -9.16 5.59 -5.91
N LEU A 89 -9.42 4.30 -5.69
CA LEU A 89 -8.68 3.21 -6.34
C LEU A 89 -9.01 3.12 -7.83
N GLU A 90 -10.26 3.32 -8.22
CA GLU A 90 -10.71 3.34 -9.61
C GLU A 90 -10.19 4.57 -10.37
N GLU A 91 -10.22 5.75 -9.75
CA GLU A 91 -9.62 6.97 -10.33
C GLU A 91 -8.11 6.80 -10.54
N ARG A 92 -7.43 6.23 -9.55
CA ARG A 92 -6.00 5.96 -9.64
C ARG A 92 -5.64 5.00 -10.76
N ALA A 93 -6.49 4.01 -11.02
CA ALA A 93 -6.30 3.07 -12.13
C ALA A 93 -6.31 3.78 -13.49
N LYS A 94 -7.10 4.86 -13.63
CA LYS A 94 -7.18 5.68 -14.84
C LYS A 94 -6.03 6.69 -14.92
N ALA A 95 -5.58 7.23 -13.79
CA ALA A 95 -4.61 8.31 -13.75
C ALA A 95 -3.17 7.91 -14.10
N THR A 96 -2.76 6.66 -13.83
CA THR A 96 -1.37 6.23 -14.06
C THR A 96 -1.30 4.91 -14.85
N PRO A 97 -0.49 4.83 -15.94
CA PRO A 97 -0.47 3.64 -16.79
C PRO A 97 0.03 2.39 -16.05
N ASN A 98 0.96 2.56 -15.09
CA ASN A 98 1.48 1.47 -14.25
C ASN A 98 0.70 1.30 -12.93
N ALA A 99 -0.50 1.89 -12.80
CA ALA A 99 -1.28 1.82 -11.56
C ALA A 99 -1.60 0.38 -11.14
N LEU A 100 -1.98 -0.44 -12.11
CA LEU A 100 -2.57 -1.76 -11.90
C LEU A 100 -1.60 -2.76 -11.23
N SER A 101 -0.33 -2.73 -11.63
CA SER A 101 0.72 -3.58 -11.06
C SER A 101 1.21 -3.07 -9.70
N SER A 102 0.98 -1.80 -9.40
CA SER A 102 1.43 -1.19 -8.16
C SER A 102 0.55 -1.60 -6.96
N LYS A 103 1.19 -1.76 -5.79
CA LYS A 103 0.51 -2.09 -4.53
C LYS A 103 0.10 -0.85 -3.72
N ARG A 104 0.73 0.29 -3.97
CA ARG A 104 0.57 1.57 -3.24
C ARG A 104 0.73 2.76 -4.17
N PRO A 105 0.11 3.91 -3.87
CA PRO A 105 0.38 5.17 -4.58
C PRO A 105 1.85 5.52 -4.48
N ARG A 106 2.44 5.88 -5.63
CA ARG A 106 3.74 6.55 -5.66
C ARG A 106 3.44 8.02 -5.46
N ILE A 107 3.77 8.51 -4.27
CA ILE A 107 3.71 9.94 -3.95
C ILE A 107 5.12 10.44 -4.10
N VAL A 108 5.30 11.38 -5.02
CA VAL A 108 6.60 11.98 -5.34
C VAL A 108 6.54 13.38 -4.76
N THR A 109 7.50 13.71 -3.89
CA THR A 109 7.52 14.97 -3.15
C THR A 109 7.52 16.19 -4.08
N HIS A 110 8.31 16.14 -5.15
CA HIS A 110 8.39 17.19 -6.17
C HIS A 110 8.10 16.61 -7.55
N PRO A 111 6.82 16.54 -7.95
CA PRO A 111 6.46 15.97 -9.24
C PRO A 111 6.99 16.81 -10.40
N ASP A 112 7.28 18.10 -10.19
CA ASP A 112 7.78 19.01 -11.21
C ASP A 112 9.24 18.69 -11.57
N VAL A 113 10.08 18.49 -10.56
CA VAL A 113 11.47 18.02 -10.68
C VAL A 113 11.52 16.65 -11.37
N GLU A 114 10.65 15.72 -10.98
CA GLU A 114 10.61 14.39 -11.58
C GLU A 114 10.18 14.44 -13.06
N ARG A 115 9.18 15.28 -13.40
CA ARG A 115 8.77 15.50 -14.80
C ARG A 115 9.90 16.11 -15.63
N ALA A 116 10.59 17.13 -15.12
CA ALA A 116 11.72 17.74 -15.80
C ALA A 116 12.87 16.74 -16.02
N THR A 117 13.17 15.93 -14.99
CA THR A 117 14.18 14.87 -15.08
C THR A 117 13.81 13.82 -16.12
N LEU A 118 12.54 13.39 -16.16
CA LEU A 118 12.05 12.43 -17.14
C LEU A 118 12.07 12.99 -18.57
N LEU A 119 11.68 14.25 -18.76
CA LEU A 119 11.75 14.91 -20.08
C LEU A 119 13.19 15.03 -20.57
N TRP A 120 14.12 15.39 -19.69
CA TRP A 120 15.54 15.41 -20.02
C TRP A 120 16.06 14.02 -20.37
N PHE A 121 15.71 12.99 -19.60
CA PHE A 121 16.11 11.61 -19.90
C PHE A 121 15.62 11.15 -21.28
N ARG A 122 14.36 11.41 -21.63
CA ARG A 122 13.81 11.10 -22.95
C ARG A 122 14.55 11.82 -24.06
N HIS A 123 14.87 13.11 -23.86
CA HIS A 123 15.66 13.86 -24.82
C HIS A 123 17.05 13.25 -25.03
N MET A 124 17.71 12.76 -23.97
CA MET A 124 19.00 12.07 -24.09
C MET A 124 18.87 10.70 -24.78
N GLU A 125 17.81 9.94 -24.53
CA GLU A 125 17.51 8.68 -25.25
C GLU A 125 17.34 8.93 -26.75
N GLU A 126 16.64 10.00 -27.13
CA GLU A 126 16.47 10.40 -28.54
C GLU A 126 17.81 10.74 -29.21
N GLN A 127 18.75 11.30 -28.46
CA GLN A 127 20.13 11.55 -28.93
C GLN A 127 21.03 10.30 -28.86
N GLN A 128 20.50 9.14 -28.45
CA GLN A 128 21.21 7.87 -28.25
C GLN A 128 22.38 7.98 -27.25
N GLU A 129 22.32 8.92 -26.31
CA GLU A 129 23.31 9.06 -25.24
C GLU A 129 22.98 8.15 -24.05
N THR A 130 23.98 7.42 -23.56
CA THR A 130 23.82 6.55 -22.38
C THR A 130 23.78 7.38 -21.11
N VAL A 131 22.58 7.60 -20.56
CA VAL A 131 22.42 8.27 -19.27
C VAL A 131 22.77 7.33 -18.12
N THR A 132 23.78 7.69 -17.33
CA THR A 132 24.21 6.90 -16.15
C THR A 132 23.56 7.45 -14.87
N GLY A 133 23.41 6.61 -13.83
CA GLY A 133 22.86 6.99 -12.53
C GLY A 133 23.43 8.28 -11.91
N PRO A 134 24.76 8.51 -11.88
CA PRO A 134 25.34 9.76 -11.40
C PRO A 134 24.91 11.00 -12.21
N MET A 135 24.72 10.87 -13.53
CA MET A 135 24.23 11.97 -14.36
C MET A 135 22.79 12.33 -14.00
N LEU A 136 21.94 11.33 -13.72
CA LEU A 136 20.57 11.57 -13.25
C LEU A 136 20.55 12.30 -11.90
N ARG A 137 21.44 11.94 -10.97
CA ARG A 137 21.56 12.64 -9.69
C ARG A 137 21.98 14.10 -9.88
N GLU A 138 23.03 14.32 -10.66
CA GLU A 138 23.55 15.66 -10.94
C GLU A 138 22.50 16.52 -11.65
N LYS A 139 21.81 15.96 -12.66
CA LYS A 139 20.77 16.68 -13.39
C LYS A 139 19.57 17.00 -12.50
N ARG A 140 19.14 16.03 -11.69
CA ARG A 140 18.06 16.22 -10.73
C ARG A 140 18.40 17.34 -9.74
N LYS A 141 19.62 17.37 -9.20
CA LYS A 141 20.08 18.43 -8.30
C LYS A 141 19.95 19.81 -8.96
N ARG A 142 20.38 19.95 -10.22
CA ARG A 142 20.21 21.21 -10.96
C ARG A 142 18.76 21.63 -11.10
N PHE A 143 17.84 20.68 -11.32
CA PHE A 143 16.41 20.98 -11.35
C PHE A 143 15.88 21.36 -9.97
N GLU A 144 16.31 20.69 -8.90
CA GLU A 144 15.95 21.07 -7.52
C GLU A 144 16.39 22.52 -7.21
N ASP A 145 17.59 22.91 -7.63
CA ASP A 145 18.08 24.30 -7.52
C ASP A 145 17.24 25.28 -8.36
N GLU A 146 16.91 24.93 -9.61
CA GLU A 146 16.13 25.77 -10.54
C GLU A 146 14.67 25.95 -10.10
N PHE A 147 14.06 24.92 -9.53
CA PHE A 147 12.71 24.97 -8.95
C PHE A 147 12.69 25.53 -7.51
N GLY A 148 13.85 25.89 -6.95
CA GLY A 148 13.96 26.47 -5.61
C GLY A 148 13.58 25.51 -4.47
N VAL A 149 13.81 24.21 -4.65
CA VAL A 149 13.53 23.20 -3.64
C VAL A 149 14.55 23.32 -2.51
N PRO A 150 14.10 23.61 -1.27
CA PRO A 150 15.02 23.87 -0.17
C PRO A 150 15.76 22.58 0.23
N GLU A 151 17.01 22.74 0.67
CA GLU A 151 17.96 21.63 0.87
C GLU A 151 17.48 20.58 1.89
N ASN A 152 16.59 20.97 2.82
CA ASN A 152 15.95 20.08 3.79
C ASN A 152 14.86 19.16 3.20
N GLU A 153 14.36 19.47 1.99
CA GLU A 153 13.37 18.66 1.25
C GLU A 153 14.02 17.82 0.13
N GLN A 154 15.31 18.07 -0.15
CA GLN A 154 16.07 17.31 -1.15
C GLN A 154 16.27 15.87 -0.68
N LEU A 155 16.05 14.92 -1.58
CA LEU A 155 16.19 13.50 -1.27
C LEU A 155 17.68 13.12 -1.22
N THR A 156 18.24 13.08 -0.01
CA THR A 156 19.60 12.58 0.26
C THR A 156 19.62 11.04 0.29
N GLY A 157 19.38 10.41 -0.86
CA GLY A 157 19.37 8.94 -0.98
C GLY A 157 20.41 8.44 -1.96
N ASP A 158 21.18 7.43 -1.55
CA ASP A 158 22.17 6.73 -2.41
C ASP A 158 21.56 5.72 -3.40
N GLY A 159 20.22 5.73 -3.56
CA GLY A 159 19.47 4.80 -4.40
C GLY A 159 18.65 3.81 -3.59
#